data_AF-A0A1Y0VT77-F1
#
_entry.id   AF-A0A1Y0VT77-F1
#
_cell.length_a   1.000
_cell.length_b   1.000
_cell.length_c   1.000
_cell.angle_alpha   90.00
_cell.angle_beta   90.00
_cell.angle_gamma   90.00
#
_symmetry.space_group_name_H-M   'P 1'
#
loop_
_entity.id
_entity.type
_entity.pdbx_description
1 polymer ?
#
loop_
_entity_poly.entity_id
_entity_poly.type
_entity_poly.pdbx_seq_one_letter_code
_entity_poly.pdbx_strand_id
1 'polypeptide(L)'
;MPADIANLLYMGHMKTHNDTPFSYKLQNDYVYLDIGENQVKTYYRRLKNFYLVLNQSIIRHAEQAYNEHRIVFRRGNKFAELPAGMVRQLIPVLGEGLIFAFDQAFEQDREYRIPILIASDSNLAPTLRSKDSLYNNAQQIAILKYNLRSKHWHFIITNPQAFDADALY
;
A
#
# COMPACT_ATOMS: atom_id res chain seq x y z
N MET A 1 -3.19 16.44 31.72
CA MET A 1 -1.79 16.86 31.91
C MET A 1 -1.30 17.44 30.59
N PRO A 2 -0.52 18.54 30.63
CA PRO A 2 -0.02 19.25 29.43
C PRO A 2 0.70 18.37 28.40
N ALA A 3 1.31 17.26 28.82
CA ALA A 3 2.07 16.35 27.96
C ALA A 3 1.25 15.72 26.81
N ASP A 4 -0.01 15.32 27.06
CA ASP A 4 -0.86 14.73 26.00
C ASP A 4 -1.14 15.74 24.89
N ILE A 5 -1.39 17.00 25.27
CA ILE A 5 -1.64 18.10 24.34
C ILE A 5 -0.36 18.48 23.60
N ALA A 6 0.78 18.50 24.29
CA ALA A 6 2.09 18.72 23.68
C ALA A 6 2.42 17.65 22.62
N ASN A 7 2.13 16.38 22.90
CA ASN A 7 2.33 15.29 21.94
C ASN A 7 1.44 15.42 20.70
N LEU A 8 0.17 15.82 20.87
CA LEU A 8 -0.73 16.10 19.74
C LEU A 8 -0.24 17.27 18.90
N LEU A 9 0.17 18.37 19.55
CA LEU A 9 0.73 19.54 18.87
C LEU A 9 2.03 19.20 18.14
N TYR A 10 2.92 18.43 18.77
CA TYR A 10 4.14 17.94 18.16
C TYR A 10 3.83 17.10 16.92
N MET A 11 2.91 16.14 17.00
CA MET A 11 2.52 15.33 15.84
C MET A 11 1.92 16.15 14.70
N GLY A 12 1.07 17.12 15.02
CA GLY A 12 0.49 18.02 14.02
C GLY A 12 1.54 18.88 13.31
N HIS A 13 2.54 19.36 14.06
CA HIS A 13 3.59 20.26 13.57
C HIS A 13 4.73 19.53 12.87
N MET A 14 5.26 18.45 13.47
CA MET A 14 6.42 17.69 12.99
C MET A 14 6.05 16.55 12.04
N LYS A 15 4.75 16.23 11.91
CA LYS A 15 4.24 15.14 11.06
C LYS A 15 4.84 13.76 11.39
N THR A 16 5.26 13.59 12.64
CA THR A 16 5.78 12.36 13.23
C THR A 16 5.51 12.35 14.73
N HIS A 17 5.63 11.19 15.38
CA HIS A 17 5.49 11.08 16.84
C HIS A 17 6.87 10.94 17.50
N ASN A 18 6.96 11.35 18.77
CA ASN A 18 8.17 11.13 19.58
C ASN A 18 8.14 9.76 20.27
N ASP A 19 7.01 9.38 20.87
CA ASP A 19 6.87 8.12 21.62
C ASP A 19 5.88 7.17 20.92
N THR A 20 4.59 7.38 21.15
CA THR A 20 3.49 6.64 20.54
C THR A 20 2.50 7.60 19.90
N PRO A 21 1.95 7.27 18.72
CA PRO A 21 0.88 8.06 18.13
C PRO A 21 -0.48 7.84 18.84
N PHE A 22 -0.55 6.92 19.81
CA PHE A 22 -1.81 6.52 20.44
C PHE A 22 -1.95 7.09 21.85
N SER A 23 -3.05 7.78 22.10
CA SER A 23 -3.43 8.23 23.44
C SER A 23 -4.42 7.25 24.07
N TYR A 24 -4.15 6.88 25.33
CA TYR A 24 -5.09 6.11 26.14
C TYR A 24 -6.38 6.88 26.45
N LYS A 25 -6.32 8.22 26.49
CA LYS A 25 -7.49 9.07 26.81
C LYS A 25 -8.37 9.31 25.59
N LEU A 26 -7.77 9.57 24.43
CA LEU A 26 -8.53 9.72 23.19
C LEU A 26 -9.05 8.37 22.66
N GLN A 27 -8.49 7.26 23.16
CA GLN A 27 -8.79 5.91 22.70
C GLN A 27 -8.75 5.77 21.17
N ASN A 28 -7.84 6.52 20.53
CA ASN A 28 -7.78 6.60 19.07
C ASN A 28 -7.27 5.30 18.44
N ASP A 29 -8.05 4.74 17.52
CA ASP A 29 -7.69 3.52 16.77
C ASP A 29 -6.73 3.77 15.59
N TYR A 30 -6.65 5.02 15.13
CA TYR A 30 -5.74 5.45 14.09
C TYR A 30 -5.29 6.91 14.31
N VAL A 31 -4.20 7.30 13.64
CA VAL A 31 -3.75 8.69 13.50
C VAL A 31 -3.46 8.94 12.03
N TYR A 32 -4.02 10.00 11.48
CA TYR A 32 -3.78 10.43 10.12
C TYR A 32 -3.00 11.74 10.12
N LEU A 33 -1.88 11.77 9.40
CA LEU A 33 -1.04 12.95 9.21
C LEU A 33 -0.91 13.24 7.71
N ASP A 34 -1.32 14.43 7.31
CA ASP A 34 -1.02 14.97 5.99
C ASP A 34 0.43 15.46 5.97
N ILE A 35 1.27 14.82 5.17
CA ILE A 35 2.71 15.11 5.04
C ILE A 35 3.04 15.98 3.81
N GLY A 36 2.03 16.40 3.03
CA GLY A 36 2.19 17.23 1.84
C GLY A 36 2.20 16.46 0.52
N GLU A 37 2.10 17.16 -0.61
CA GLU A 37 2.17 16.60 -1.98
C GLU A 37 1.34 15.32 -2.22
N ASN A 38 0.11 15.29 -1.71
CA ASN A 38 -0.82 14.15 -1.79
C ASN A 38 -0.32 12.88 -1.07
N GLN A 39 0.63 13.02 -0.15
CA GLN A 39 1.14 11.93 0.66
C GLN A 39 0.54 12.02 2.06
N VAL A 40 0.23 10.86 2.62
CA VAL A 40 -0.38 10.74 3.94
C VAL A 40 0.35 9.67 4.74
N LYS A 41 0.56 9.94 6.02
CA LYS A 41 1.10 8.98 6.97
C LYS A 41 0.00 8.59 7.93
N THR A 42 -0.39 7.31 7.92
CA THR A 42 -1.45 6.81 8.80
C THR A 42 -0.92 5.72 9.71
N TYR A 43 -1.04 5.92 11.01
CA TYR A 43 -0.73 4.93 12.03
C TYR A 43 -2.01 4.17 12.41
N TYR A 44 -1.95 2.84 12.45
CA TYR A 44 -3.06 2.00 12.86
C TYR A 44 -2.71 1.28 14.16
N ARG A 45 -3.59 1.39 15.16
CA ARG A 45 -3.41 0.68 16.44
C ARG A 45 -3.50 -0.83 16.26
N ARG A 46 -4.34 -1.26 15.31
CA ARG A 46 -4.64 -2.67 15.02
C ARG A 46 -4.36 -2.94 13.55
N LEU A 47 -3.46 -3.87 13.27
CA LEU A 47 -3.02 -4.20 11.92
C LEU A 47 -4.16 -4.68 11.00
N LYS A 48 -5.22 -5.29 11.57
CA LYS A 48 -6.43 -5.65 10.83
C LYS A 48 -7.12 -4.45 10.14
N ASN A 49 -7.04 -3.26 10.73
CA ASN A 49 -7.65 -2.05 10.17
C ASN A 49 -6.86 -1.58 8.95
N PHE A 50 -5.53 -1.72 8.99
CA PHE A 50 -4.67 -1.46 7.84
C PHE A 50 -5.01 -2.39 6.66
N TYR A 51 -5.25 -3.68 6.91
CA TYR A 51 -5.59 -4.62 5.84
C TYR A 51 -6.88 -4.27 5.09
N LEU A 52 -7.89 -3.76 5.80
CA LEU A 52 -9.12 -3.30 5.17
C LEU A 52 -8.86 -2.10 4.25
N VAL A 53 -8.08 -1.12 4.73
CA VAL A 53 -7.74 0.08 3.95
C VAL A 53 -6.87 -0.28 2.75
N LEU A 54 -5.90 -1.17 2.91
CA LEU A 54 -5.06 -1.66 1.81
C LEU A 54 -5.91 -2.35 0.75
N ASN A 55 -6.84 -3.23 1.14
CA ASN A 55 -7.74 -3.91 0.22
C ASN A 55 -8.58 -2.92 -0.61
N GLN A 56 -9.27 -2.00 0.06
CA GLN A 56 -10.07 -0.97 -0.60
C GLN A 56 -9.22 -0.07 -1.51
N SER A 57 -7.99 0.25 -1.11
CA SER A 57 -7.08 1.05 -1.90
C SER A 57 -6.67 0.31 -3.18
N ILE A 58 -6.32 -0.98 -3.09
CA ILE A 58 -5.98 -1.81 -4.25
C ILE A 58 -7.15 -1.87 -5.23
N ILE A 59 -8.37 -2.12 -4.76
CA ILE A 59 -9.57 -2.17 -5.61
C ILE A 59 -9.76 -0.84 -6.32
N ARG A 60 -9.75 0.27 -5.58
CA ARG A 60 -9.97 1.61 -6.13
C ARG A 60 -8.93 1.96 -7.20
N HIS A 61 -7.65 1.71 -6.92
CA HIS A 61 -6.58 2.02 -7.86
C HIS A 61 -6.58 1.07 -9.07
N ALA A 62 -6.94 -0.20 -8.90
CA ALA A 62 -7.14 -1.13 -10.02
C ALA A 62 -8.31 -0.70 -10.90
N GLU A 63 -9.45 -0.32 -10.31
CA GLU A 63 -10.62 0.20 -11.02
C GLU A 63 -10.28 1.47 -11.79
N GLN A 64 -9.60 2.41 -11.15
CA GLN A 64 -9.18 3.66 -11.76
C GLN A 64 -8.24 3.40 -12.95
N ALA A 65 -7.11 2.70 -12.71
CA ALA A 65 -6.11 2.45 -13.74
C ALA A 65 -6.67 1.61 -14.91
N TYR A 66 -7.50 0.61 -14.62
CA TYR A 66 -8.10 -0.23 -15.67
C TYR A 66 -9.13 0.54 -16.51
N ASN A 67 -9.92 1.42 -15.90
CA ASN A 67 -10.98 2.14 -16.61
C ASN A 67 -10.46 3.40 -17.33
N GLU A 68 -9.43 4.08 -16.82
CA GLU A 68 -8.82 5.26 -17.46
C GLU A 68 -8.29 4.94 -18.88
N HIS A 69 -7.73 3.75 -19.07
CA HIS A 69 -7.22 3.30 -20.38
C HIS A 69 -8.33 2.91 -21.37
N ARG A 70 -9.61 2.93 -20.96
CA ARG A 70 -10.76 2.56 -21.80
C ARG A 70 -11.57 3.81 -22.17
N ILE A 71 -11.30 4.31 -23.38
CA ILE A 71 -11.83 5.56 -23.98
C ILE A 71 -13.38 5.64 -24.08
N VAL A 72 -14.14 4.60 -23.74
CA VAL A 72 -15.58 4.54 -24.09
C VAL A 72 -16.45 4.08 -22.93
N PHE A 73 -17.26 5.02 -22.39
CA PHE A 73 -18.67 4.97 -21.92
C PHE A 73 -19.30 3.65 -21.42
N ARG A 74 -18.53 2.63 -21.07
CA ARG A 74 -19.02 1.40 -20.45
C ARG A 74 -19.03 1.61 -18.94
N ARG A 75 -20.05 1.07 -18.27
CA ARG A 75 -20.08 0.98 -16.80
C ARG A 75 -18.72 0.45 -16.34
N GLY A 76 -18.00 1.25 -15.54
CA GLY A 76 -16.65 0.91 -15.11
C GLY A 76 -16.60 -0.50 -14.55
N ASN A 77 -15.58 -1.27 -14.92
CA ASN A 77 -15.42 -2.60 -14.37
C ASN A 77 -15.19 -2.48 -12.87
N LYS A 78 -16.00 -3.20 -12.10
CA LYS A 78 -15.82 -3.34 -10.66
C LYS A 78 -14.98 -4.56 -10.37
N PHE A 79 -13.96 -4.39 -9.53
CA PHE A 79 -13.13 -5.50 -9.09
C PHE A 79 -13.70 -6.11 -7.81
N ALA A 80 -13.54 -7.41 -7.63
CA ALA A 80 -13.93 -8.08 -6.40
C ALA A 80 -13.00 -7.69 -5.24
N GLU A 81 -13.42 -7.93 -4.00
CA GLU A 81 -12.54 -7.73 -2.86
C GLU A 81 -11.34 -8.68 -2.87
N LEU A 82 -10.19 -8.21 -2.40
CA LEU A 82 -9.03 -9.07 -2.18
C LEU A 82 -9.34 -10.03 -1.02
N PRO A 83 -9.15 -11.35 -1.17
CA PRO A 83 -9.30 -12.29 -0.07
C PRO A 83 -8.39 -11.90 1.12
N ALA A 84 -8.91 -11.94 2.35
CA ALA A 84 -8.12 -11.57 3.53
C ALA A 84 -6.82 -12.41 3.69
N GLY A 85 -6.83 -13.65 3.21
CA GLY A 85 -5.65 -14.52 3.17
C GLY A 85 -4.55 -14.02 2.26
N MET A 86 -4.89 -13.34 1.15
CA MET A 86 -3.92 -12.76 0.24
C MET A 86 -3.18 -11.59 0.88
N VAL A 87 -3.90 -10.64 1.51
CA VAL A 87 -3.24 -9.51 2.20
C VAL A 87 -2.22 -10.00 3.23
N ARG A 88 -2.50 -11.13 3.90
CA ARG A 88 -1.56 -11.74 4.85
C ARG A 88 -0.28 -12.29 4.20
N GLN A 89 -0.32 -12.71 2.94
CA GLN A 89 0.88 -13.19 2.23
C GLN A 89 1.90 -12.08 1.97
N LEU A 90 1.48 -10.81 2.00
CA LEU A 90 2.38 -9.67 1.85
C LEU A 90 3.04 -9.23 3.17
N ILE A 91 2.62 -9.78 4.32
CA ILE A 91 3.15 -9.40 5.64
C ILE A 91 4.68 -9.44 5.71
N PRO A 92 5.38 -10.49 5.23
CA PRO A 92 6.83 -10.57 5.33
C PRO A 92 7.55 -9.38 4.67
N VAL A 93 7.00 -8.87 3.58
CA VAL A 93 7.62 -7.82 2.74
C VAL A 93 7.04 -6.43 2.97
N LEU A 94 5.96 -6.30 3.76
CA LEU A 94 5.31 -5.01 4.02
C LEU A 94 6.24 -4.01 4.74
N GLY A 95 7.18 -4.50 5.56
CA GLY A 95 8.14 -3.68 6.29
C GLY A 95 9.21 -3.02 5.41
N GLU A 96 9.51 -3.61 4.25
CA GLU A 96 10.52 -3.09 3.31
C GLU A 96 9.99 -1.95 2.42
N GLY A 97 8.67 -1.75 2.41
CA GLY A 97 8.01 -0.77 1.54
C GLY A 97 7.65 -1.38 0.19
N LEU A 98 6.35 -1.54 -0.05
CA LEU A 98 5.80 -2.11 -1.27
C LEU A 98 5.24 -1.05 -2.20
N ILE A 99 5.50 -1.22 -3.49
CA ILE A 99 4.95 -0.43 -4.59
C ILE A 99 4.01 -1.32 -5.40
N PHE A 100 2.74 -0.93 -5.48
CA PHE A 100 1.78 -1.50 -6.44
C PHE A 100 1.76 -0.62 -7.69
N ALA A 101 2.38 -1.10 -8.78
CA ALA A 101 2.59 -0.30 -9.99
C ALA A 101 1.37 -0.33 -10.92
N PHE A 102 0.28 0.31 -10.51
CA PHE A 102 -0.97 0.35 -11.30
C PHE A 102 -0.79 1.02 -12.67
N ASP A 103 0.17 1.92 -12.81
CA ASP A 103 0.54 2.58 -14.06
C ASP A 103 1.32 1.68 -15.03
N GLN A 104 1.91 0.59 -14.51
CA GLN A 104 2.58 -0.45 -15.31
C GLN A 104 1.69 -1.69 -15.47
N ALA A 105 0.43 -1.61 -15.05
CA ALA A 105 -0.48 -2.73 -15.13
C ALA A 105 -0.92 -2.99 -16.57
N PHE A 106 -1.04 -4.26 -16.94
CA PHE A 106 -1.37 -4.67 -18.30
C PHE A 106 -2.38 -5.83 -18.32
N GLU A 107 -3.12 -5.92 -19.43
CA GLU A 107 -4.04 -7.04 -19.67
C GLU A 107 -3.36 -8.09 -20.55
N GLN A 108 -3.35 -9.34 -20.10
CA GLN A 108 -2.84 -10.48 -20.86
C GLN A 108 -3.73 -11.69 -20.58
N ASP A 109 -4.19 -12.38 -21.63
CA ASP A 109 -4.98 -13.62 -21.51
C ASP A 109 -6.24 -13.48 -20.63
N ARG A 110 -6.92 -12.33 -20.71
CA ARG A 110 -8.06 -11.95 -19.84
C ARG A 110 -7.71 -11.88 -18.35
N GLU A 111 -6.45 -11.66 -18.04
CA GLU A 111 -5.98 -11.35 -16.69
C GLU A 111 -5.46 -9.92 -16.66
N TYR A 112 -5.92 -9.14 -15.69
CA TYR A 112 -5.31 -7.85 -15.37
C TYR A 112 -4.17 -8.08 -14.39
N ARG A 113 -2.97 -7.60 -14.74
CA ARG A 113 -1.73 -7.91 -14.03
C ARG A 113 -1.10 -6.61 -13.55
N ILE A 114 -0.88 -6.49 -12.24
CA ILE A 114 -0.28 -5.34 -11.58
C ILE A 114 1.06 -5.78 -10.98
N PRO A 115 2.19 -5.24 -11.42
CA PRO A 115 3.48 -5.51 -10.80
C PRO A 115 3.53 -5.02 -9.34
N ILE A 116 4.20 -5.80 -8.48
CA ILE A 116 4.49 -5.46 -7.10
C ILE A 116 6.01 -5.40 -6.94
N LEU A 117 6.51 -4.26 -6.46
CA LEU A 117 7.93 -4.03 -6.27
C LEU A 117 8.25 -3.73 -4.80
N ILE A 118 9.46 -4.06 -4.38
CA ILE A 118 10.06 -3.55 -3.15
C ILE A 118 10.94 -2.36 -3.50
N ALA A 119 10.85 -1.31 -2.70
CA ALA A 119 11.72 -0.17 -2.82
C ALA A 119 13.00 -0.42 -2.00
N SER A 120 14.16 -0.44 -2.64
CA SER A 120 15.42 -0.87 -2.01
C SER A 120 15.95 0.05 -0.90
N ASP A 121 15.32 1.20 -0.65
CA ASP A 121 15.73 2.15 0.40
C ASP A 121 14.58 2.34 1.41
N SER A 122 14.77 1.85 2.63
CA SER A 122 13.75 1.88 3.71
C SER A 122 13.41 3.30 4.19
N ASN A 123 14.18 4.31 3.78
CA ASN A 123 14.02 5.71 4.21
C ASN A 123 13.13 6.57 3.30
N LEU A 124 12.21 5.99 2.53
CA LEU A 124 11.39 6.73 1.54
C LEU A 124 10.33 7.67 2.14
N ALA A 125 10.12 7.65 3.46
CA ALA A 125 9.08 8.43 4.14
C ALA A 125 9.19 9.97 4.04
N PRO A 126 10.35 10.63 3.77
CA PRO A 126 10.39 12.08 3.62
C PRO A 126 10.61 12.58 2.18
N THR A 127 10.84 11.72 1.17
CA THR A 127 11.29 12.19 -0.15
C THR A 127 10.82 11.33 -1.32
N LEU A 128 9.52 11.07 -1.42
CA LEU A 128 8.89 10.75 -2.72
C LEU A 128 8.92 12.01 -3.61
N ARG A 129 10.12 12.43 -4.03
CA ARG A 129 10.35 13.66 -4.81
C ARG A 129 9.85 13.53 -6.25
N SER A 130 9.89 12.30 -6.79
CA SER A 130 9.35 11.99 -8.10
C SER A 130 9.06 10.49 -8.25
N LYS A 131 8.14 10.18 -9.18
CA LYS A 131 7.80 8.81 -9.57
C LYS A 131 9.03 8.05 -10.08
N ASP A 132 9.89 8.69 -10.88
CA ASP A 132 11.10 8.06 -11.42
C ASP A 132 12.07 7.64 -10.31
N SER A 133 12.23 8.49 -9.29
CA SER A 133 13.09 8.17 -8.14
C SER A 133 12.60 6.94 -7.37
N LEU A 134 11.28 6.73 -7.32
CA LEU A 134 10.66 5.57 -6.68
C LEU A 134 10.93 4.27 -7.45
N TYR A 135 10.87 4.31 -8.79
CA TYR A 135 11.02 3.14 -9.64
C TYR A 135 12.49 2.76 -9.93
N ASN A 136 13.41 3.72 -9.95
CA ASN A 136 14.80 3.49 -10.40
C ASN A 136 15.54 2.37 -9.66
N ASN A 137 15.24 2.16 -8.39
CA ASN A 137 15.85 1.10 -7.57
C ASN A 137 14.82 0.07 -7.07
N ALA A 138 13.62 0.05 -7.66
CA ALA A 138 12.58 -0.87 -7.24
C ALA A 138 12.78 -2.24 -7.90
N GLN A 139 12.69 -3.31 -7.12
CA GLN A 139 12.81 -4.67 -7.62
C GLN A 139 11.44 -5.34 -7.63
N GLN A 140 11.06 -5.93 -8.77
CA GLN A 140 9.78 -6.63 -8.87
C GLN A 140 9.86 -7.98 -8.14
N ILE A 141 9.00 -8.16 -7.14
CA ILE A 141 8.96 -9.35 -6.29
C ILE A 141 7.76 -10.24 -6.56
N ALA A 142 6.68 -9.67 -7.09
CA ALA A 142 5.45 -10.38 -7.36
C ALA A 142 4.60 -9.67 -8.41
N ILE A 143 3.55 -10.36 -8.86
CA ILE A 143 2.50 -9.83 -9.72
C ILE A 143 1.16 -10.13 -9.05
N LEU A 144 0.35 -9.09 -8.85
CA LEU A 144 -1.05 -9.24 -8.49
C LEU A 144 -1.87 -9.45 -9.76
N LYS A 145 -2.52 -10.60 -9.87
CA LYS A 145 -3.38 -10.97 -11.00
C LYS A 145 -4.84 -10.92 -10.62
N TYR A 146 -5.66 -10.38 -11.51
CA TYR A 146 -7.09 -10.50 -11.47
C TYR A 146 -7.61 -11.19 -12.71
N ASN A 147 -8.28 -12.33 -12.54
CA ASN A 147 -8.92 -13.01 -13.66
C ASN A 147 -10.26 -12.33 -13.99
N LEU A 148 -10.37 -11.74 -15.18
CA LEU A 148 -11.56 -10.97 -15.58
C LEU A 148 -12.82 -11.85 -15.78
N ARG A 149 -12.65 -13.17 -15.97
CA ARG A 149 -13.76 -14.13 -16.13
C ARG A 149 -14.23 -14.66 -14.78
N SER A 150 -13.32 -15.19 -13.97
CA SER A 150 -13.67 -15.77 -12.66
C SER A 150 -13.83 -14.73 -11.56
N LYS A 151 -13.34 -13.50 -11.75
CA LYS A 151 -13.35 -12.41 -10.76
C LYS A 151 -12.58 -12.73 -9.48
N HIS A 152 -11.50 -13.48 -9.60
CA HIS A 152 -10.65 -13.86 -8.47
C HIS A 152 -9.26 -13.24 -8.60
N TRP A 153 -8.76 -12.77 -7.47
CA TRP A 153 -7.39 -12.28 -7.29
C TRP A 153 -6.44 -13.44 -6.97
N HIS A 154 -5.20 -13.35 -7.47
CA HIS A 154 -4.12 -14.28 -7.17
C HIS A 154 -2.78 -13.54 -7.14
N PHE A 155 -1.86 -13.96 -6.28
CA PHE A 155 -0.47 -13.53 -6.36
C PHE A 155 0.34 -14.53 -7.17
N ILE A 156 1.28 -14.01 -7.95
CA ILE A 156 2.40 -14.78 -8.48
C ILE A 156 3.67 -14.17 -7.91
N ILE A 157 4.33 -14.91 -7.02
CA ILE A 157 5.63 -14.53 -6.49
C ILE A 157 6.67 -14.78 -7.58
N THR A 158 7.37 -13.73 -8.00
CA THR A 158 8.43 -13.82 -9.02
C THR A 158 9.80 -13.93 -8.37
N ASN A 159 9.97 -13.41 -7.16
CA ASN A 159 11.17 -13.55 -6.35
C ASN A 159 10.83 -14.11 -4.96
N PRO A 160 10.90 -15.44 -4.77
CA PRO A 160 10.63 -16.08 -3.47
C PRO A 160 11.59 -15.63 -2.36
N GLN A 161 12.85 -15.31 -2.68
CA GLN A 161 13.86 -14.92 -1.69
C GLN A 161 13.49 -13.63 -0.95
N ALA A 162 12.71 -12.74 -1.59
CA ALA A 162 12.20 -11.55 -0.94
C ALA A 162 11.18 -11.88 0.18
N PHE A 163 10.57 -13.06 0.17
CA PHE A 163 9.60 -13.49 1.17
C PHE A 163 10.20 -14.41 2.25
N ASP A 164 11.46 -14.82 2.10
CA ASP A 164 12.19 -15.62 3.08
C ASP A 164 12.79 -14.70 4.14
N ALA A 165 12.09 -14.57 5.27
CA ALA A 165 12.50 -13.75 6.41
C ALA A 165 13.82 -14.20 7.10
N ASP A 166 14.45 -15.27 6.63
CA ASP A 166 15.72 -15.80 7.14
C ASP A 166 16.96 -15.30 6.36
N ALA A 167 16.80 -14.43 5.35
CA ALA A 167 17.94 -13.88 4.59
C ALA A 167 18.66 -12.70 5.28
N LEU A 168 18.33 -12.37 6.54
CA LEU A 168 18.87 -11.21 7.26
C LEU A 168 19.34 -11.53 8.70
N TYR A 169 20.05 -12.64 8.88
CA TYR A 169 20.99 -12.83 9.99
C TYR A 169 22.36 -13.29 9.49
#